data_AF-A0A7Y7WC18-F1
#
_entry.id   AF-A0A7Y7WC18-F1
#
_cell.length_a   1.000
_cell.length_b   1.000
_cell.length_c   1.000
_cell.angle_alpha   90.00
_cell.angle_beta   90.00
_cell.angle_gamma   90.00
#
_symmetry.space_group_name_H-M   'P 1'
#
loop_
_entity.id
_entity.type
_entity.pdbx_description
1 polymer ?
#
loop_
_entity_poly.entity_id
_entity_poly.type
_entity_poly.pdbx_seq_one_letter_code
_entity_poly.pdbx_strand_id
1 'polypeptide(L)'
;MQDEQRKLRQLEAAIRLRAMQREKAELEHNRSRRAMVQAEHLLSEEQARYSRVQACFEALGRSGAVLDPALHEQRLLAQTGAFLRLESQYRAHDEAQQLSQTAMAQLLHCKVNEDLVGKARARVHALLGHALREQETIDIFDAQQAQGARYGR
;
A
#
# COMPACT_ATOMS: atom_id res chain seq x y z
N MET A 1 28.83 -4.53 25.30
CA MET A 1 27.81 -5.46 25.84
C MET A 1 26.50 -4.82 26.31
N GLN A 2 26.41 -4.05 27.42
CA GLN A 2 25.10 -3.52 27.90
C GLN A 2 24.40 -2.58 26.89
N ASP A 3 25.15 -1.69 26.23
CA ASP A 3 24.60 -0.79 25.20
C ASP A 3 24.12 -1.53 23.95
N GLU A 4 24.75 -2.64 23.59
CA GLU A 4 24.37 -3.43 22.42
C GLU A 4 23.13 -4.28 22.69
N GLN A 5 22.99 -4.81 23.91
CA GLN A 5 21.75 -5.46 24.35
C GLN A 5 20.57 -4.48 24.38
N ARG A 6 20.80 -3.23 24.80
CA ARG A 6 19.77 -2.17 24.74
C ARG A 6 19.38 -1.85 23.29
N LYS A 7 20.36 -1.71 22.39
CA LYS A 7 20.12 -1.49 20.95
C LYS A 7 19.36 -2.64 20.30
N LEU A 8 19.66 -3.89 20.66
CA LEU A 8 18.91 -5.07 20.19
C LEU A 8 17.44 -5.01 20.61
N ARG A 9 17.15 -4.74 21.89
CA ARG A 9 15.76 -4.62 22.37
C ARG A 9 15.00 -3.50 21.66
N GLN A 10 15.66 -2.36 21.42
CA GLN A 10 15.08 -1.26 20.66
C GLN A 10 14.78 -1.64 19.20
N LEU A 11 15.69 -2.38 18.56
CA LEU A 11 15.48 -2.90 17.20
C LEU A 11 14.34 -3.92 17.15
N GLU A 12 14.23 -4.82 18.12
CA GLU A 12 13.12 -5.77 18.20
C GLU A 12 11.76 -5.07 18.34
N ALA A 13 11.68 -4.04 19.19
CA ALA A 13 10.49 -3.21 19.31
C ALA A 13 10.17 -2.50 17.98
N ALA A 14 11.18 -1.95 17.31
CA ALA A 14 11.04 -1.30 16.01
C ALA A 14 10.53 -2.29 14.94
N ILE A 15 11.05 -3.53 14.89
CA ILE A 15 10.58 -4.56 13.95
C ILE A 15 9.10 -4.84 14.15
N ARG A 16 8.67 -5.06 15.39
CA ARG A 16 7.26 -5.31 15.70
C ARG A 16 6.38 -4.15 15.26
N LEU A 17 6.81 -2.92 15.53
CA LEU A 17 6.09 -1.72 15.11
C LEU A 17 6.00 -1.62 13.57
N ARG A 18 7.10 -1.88 12.85
CA ARG A 18 7.11 -1.84 11.38
C ARG A 18 6.24 -2.93 10.76
N ALA A 19 6.24 -4.14 11.32
CA ALA A 19 5.36 -5.22 10.89
C ALA A 19 3.88 -4.83 11.04
N MET A 20 3.48 -4.28 12.21
CA MET A 20 2.11 -3.79 12.41
C MET A 20 1.74 -2.66 11.43
N GLN A 21 2.67 -1.75 11.14
CA GLN A 21 2.46 -0.69 10.16
C GLN A 21 2.29 -1.24 8.75
N ARG A 22 3.08 -2.25 8.33
CA ARG A 22 2.90 -2.95 7.05
C ARG A 22 1.53 -3.60 7.00
N GLU A 23 1.16 -4.39 8.01
CA GLU A 23 -0.13 -5.09 8.05
C GLU A 23 -1.31 -4.11 7.93
N LYS A 24 -1.25 -2.98 8.64
CA LYS A 24 -2.25 -1.92 8.51
C LYS A 24 -2.31 -1.36 7.08
N ALA A 25 -1.17 -1.04 6.49
CA ALA A 25 -1.10 -0.53 5.12
C ALA A 25 -1.58 -1.57 4.09
N GLU A 26 -1.36 -2.87 4.32
CA GLU A 26 -1.89 -3.95 3.48
C GLU A 26 -3.41 -4.01 3.55
N LEU A 27 -4.00 -3.86 4.74
CA LEU A 27 -5.45 -3.81 4.90
C LEU A 27 -6.05 -2.59 4.19
N GLU A 28 -5.42 -1.42 4.33
CA GLU A 28 -5.86 -0.18 3.67
C GLU A 28 -5.77 -0.30 2.15
N HIS A 29 -4.64 -0.81 1.61
CA HIS A 29 -4.53 -1.08 0.18
C HIS A 29 -5.57 -2.09 -0.29
N ASN A 30 -5.78 -3.19 0.43
CA ASN A 30 -6.77 -4.18 0.01
C ASN A 30 -8.19 -3.60 -0.04
N ARG A 31 -8.53 -2.70 0.89
CA ARG A 31 -9.79 -1.96 0.88
C ARG A 31 -9.88 -1.00 -0.32
N SER A 32 -8.85 -0.18 -0.56
CA SER A 32 -8.85 0.77 -1.67
C SER A 32 -8.91 0.06 -3.03
N ARG A 33 -8.22 -1.08 -3.18
CA ARG A 33 -8.30 -1.92 -4.38
C ARG A 33 -9.72 -2.42 -4.65
N ARG A 34 -10.43 -2.88 -3.61
CA ARG A 34 -11.83 -3.32 -3.76
C ARG A 34 -12.75 -2.16 -4.12
N ALA A 35 -12.56 -1.00 -3.50
CA ALA A 35 -13.33 0.21 -3.81
C ALA A 35 -13.10 0.67 -5.26
N MET A 36 -11.86 0.57 -5.76
CA MET A 36 -11.53 0.91 -7.14
C MET A 36 -12.21 -0.03 -8.14
N VAL A 37 -12.18 -1.35 -7.92
CA VAL A 37 -12.92 -2.32 -8.74
C VAL A 37 -14.43 -2.05 -8.73
N GLN A 38 -15.00 -1.69 -7.57
CA GLN A 38 -16.41 -1.31 -7.48
C GLN A 38 -16.72 -0.04 -8.28
N ALA A 39 -15.87 0.99 -8.19
CA ALA A 39 -16.03 2.23 -8.94
C ALA A 39 -15.92 2.00 -10.46
N GLU A 40 -14.98 1.16 -10.90
CA GLU A 40 -14.86 0.74 -12.31
C GLU A 40 -16.14 0.06 -12.82
N HIS A 41 -16.70 -0.87 -12.04
CA HIS A 41 -17.95 -1.53 -12.40
C HIS A 41 -19.12 -0.55 -12.51
N LEU A 42 -19.28 0.34 -11.52
CA LEU A 42 -20.34 1.36 -11.53
C LEU A 42 -20.20 2.32 -12.72
N LEU A 43 -18.97 2.75 -13.02
CA LEU A 43 -18.69 3.59 -14.17
C LEU A 43 -19.05 2.88 -15.48
N SER A 44 -18.68 1.61 -15.63
CA SER A 44 -19.01 0.80 -16.81
C SER A 44 -20.53 0.64 -16.99
N GLU A 45 -21.26 0.38 -15.90
CA GLU A 45 -22.72 0.30 -15.94
C GLU A 45 -23.36 1.64 -16.35
N GLU A 46 -22.91 2.76 -15.78
CA GLU A 46 -23.44 4.07 -16.14
C GLU A 46 -23.05 4.50 -17.55
N GLN A 47 -21.86 4.15 -18.04
CA GLN A 47 -21.48 4.33 -19.45
C GLN A 47 -22.46 3.58 -20.37
N ALA A 48 -22.76 2.31 -20.07
CA ALA A 48 -23.70 1.53 -20.86
C ALA A 48 -25.13 2.12 -20.83
N ARG A 49 -25.57 2.62 -19.67
CA ARG A 49 -26.86 3.33 -19.54
C ARG A 49 -26.88 4.62 -20.36
N TYR A 50 -25.83 5.43 -20.26
CA TYR A 50 -25.69 6.67 -21.01
C TYR A 50 -25.71 6.41 -22.53
N SER A 51 -24.95 5.42 -23.02
CA SER A 51 -24.95 5.05 -24.44
C SER A 51 -26.32 4.65 -24.95
N ARG A 52 -27.13 3.93 -24.14
CA ARG A 52 -28.52 3.59 -24.50
C ARG A 52 -29.40 4.84 -24.60
N VAL A 53 -29.32 5.75 -23.63
CA VAL A 53 -30.08 7.01 -23.64
C VAL A 53 -29.70 7.86 -24.85
N GLN A 54 -28.41 7.97 -25.14
CA GLN A 54 -27.90 8.70 -26.30
C GLN A 54 -28.37 8.07 -27.62
N ALA A 55 -28.29 6.75 -27.76
CA ALA A 55 -28.76 6.06 -28.97
C ALA A 55 -30.27 6.27 -29.20
N CYS A 56 -31.09 6.21 -28.15
CA CYS A 56 -32.52 6.51 -28.25
C CYS A 56 -32.78 7.95 -28.67
N PHE A 57 -32.02 8.91 -28.13
CA PHE A 57 -32.11 10.32 -28.50
C PHE A 57 -31.77 10.53 -29.99
N GLU A 58 -30.66 9.96 -30.46
CA GLU A 58 -30.20 10.08 -31.85
C GLU A 58 -31.16 9.41 -32.84
N ALA A 59 -31.68 8.21 -32.52
CA ALA A 59 -32.62 7.50 -33.39
C ALA A 59 -33.89 8.32 -33.66
N LEU A 60 -34.39 9.00 -32.63
CA LEU A 60 -35.57 9.86 -32.74
C LEU A 60 -35.29 11.15 -33.51
N GLY A 61 -34.09 11.74 -33.37
CA GLY A 61 -33.66 12.90 -34.14
C GLY A 61 -33.54 12.62 -35.65
N ARG A 62 -33.16 11.40 -36.05
CA ARG A 62 -33.07 10.98 -37.46
C ARG A 62 -34.41 10.67 -38.12
N SER A 63 -35.45 10.43 -37.32
CA SER A 63 -36.76 9.96 -37.80
C SER A 63 -37.61 11.04 -38.49
N GLY A 64 -37.19 12.32 -38.47
CA GLY A 64 -37.90 13.43 -39.12
C GLY A 64 -39.33 13.66 -38.62
N ALA A 65 -39.73 12.98 -37.53
CA ALA A 65 -41.05 13.12 -36.94
C ALA A 65 -41.24 14.56 -36.46
N VAL A 66 -42.44 15.12 -36.66
CA VAL A 66 -42.86 16.38 -36.03
C VAL A 66 -42.87 16.13 -34.53
N LEU A 67 -41.76 16.46 -33.88
CA LEU A 67 -41.57 16.26 -32.46
C LEU A 67 -42.31 17.36 -31.72
N ASP A 68 -43.23 16.96 -30.84
CA ASP A 68 -43.78 17.84 -29.82
C ASP A 68 -42.61 18.51 -29.06
N PRO A 69 -42.51 19.85 -29.07
CA PRO A 69 -41.46 20.58 -28.35
C PRO A 69 -41.33 20.15 -26.89
N ALA A 70 -42.45 19.87 -26.21
CA ALA A 70 -42.44 19.42 -24.81
C ALA A 70 -41.75 18.06 -24.65
N LEU A 71 -41.96 17.12 -25.58
CA LEU A 71 -41.28 15.82 -25.58
C LEU A 71 -39.80 15.96 -25.93
N HIS A 72 -39.43 16.91 -26.77
CA HIS A 72 -38.01 17.19 -27.07
C HIS A 72 -37.28 17.72 -25.84
N GLU A 73 -37.85 18.70 -25.14
CA GLU A 73 -37.28 19.26 -23.91
C GLU A 73 -37.11 18.20 -22.81
N GLN A 74 -38.12 17.34 -22.60
CA GLN A 74 -38.02 16.24 -21.63
C GLN A 74 -36.88 15.27 -21.95
N ARG A 75 -36.64 14.98 -23.23
CA ARG A 75 -35.54 14.11 -23.65
C ARG A 75 -34.18 14.77 -23.48
N LEU A 76 -34.08 16.07 -23.77
CA LEU A 76 -32.87 16.84 -23.51
C LEU A 76 -32.54 16.83 -22.01
N LEU A 77 -33.53 17.02 -21.15
CA LEU A 77 -33.38 16.91 -19.69
C LEU A 77 -32.97 15.50 -19.24
N ALA A 78 -33.50 14.45 -19.87
CA ALA A 78 -33.09 13.08 -19.58
C ALA A 78 -31.64 12.81 -20.01
N GLN A 79 -31.20 13.35 -21.15
CA GLN A 79 -29.83 13.23 -21.64
C GLN A 79 -28.85 13.98 -20.73
N THR A 80 -29.16 15.22 -20.35
CA THR A 80 -28.32 16.00 -19.44
C THR A 80 -28.25 15.35 -18.06
N GLY A 81 -29.36 14.84 -17.54
CA GLY A 81 -29.37 14.07 -16.29
C GLY A 81 -28.53 12.79 -16.37
N ALA A 82 -28.58 12.07 -17.49
CA ALA A 82 -27.72 10.90 -17.71
C ALA A 82 -26.24 11.27 -17.80
N PHE A 83 -25.91 12.38 -18.48
CA PHE A 83 -24.54 12.88 -18.59
C PHE A 83 -23.98 13.29 -17.21
N LEU A 84 -24.75 14.03 -16.41
CA LEU A 84 -24.32 14.42 -15.05
C LEU A 84 -24.07 13.23 -14.13
N ARG A 85 -24.87 12.16 -14.25
CA ARG A 85 -24.62 10.90 -13.52
C ARG A 85 -23.35 10.20 -14.00
N LEU A 86 -23.10 10.21 -15.30
CA LEU A 86 -21.88 9.64 -15.85
C LEU A 86 -20.65 10.43 -15.36
N GLU A 87 -20.69 11.76 -15.41
CA GLU A 87 -19.62 12.62 -14.88
C GLU A 87 -19.36 12.38 -13.39
N SER A 88 -20.41 12.20 -12.58
CA SER A 88 -20.23 11.94 -11.16
C SER A 88 -19.57 10.58 -10.90
N GLN A 89 -19.88 9.54 -11.70
CA GLN A 89 -19.18 8.27 -11.62
C GLN A 89 -17.72 8.36 -12.08
N TYR A 90 -17.42 9.17 -13.10
CA TYR A 90 -16.02 9.42 -13.51
C TYR A 90 -15.22 10.03 -12.37
N ARG A 91 -15.75 11.05 -11.69
CA ARG A 91 -15.08 11.68 -10.53
C ARG A 91 -14.86 10.67 -9.41
N ALA A 92 -15.88 9.87 -9.09
CA ALA A 92 -15.77 8.83 -8.06
C ALA A 92 -14.72 7.76 -8.40
N HIS A 93 -14.62 7.38 -9.68
CA HIS A 93 -13.59 6.48 -10.18
C HIS A 93 -12.19 7.09 -10.03
N ASP A 94 -12.00 8.34 -10.43
CA ASP A 94 -10.71 9.03 -10.33
C ASP A 94 -10.26 9.18 -8.87
N GLU A 95 -11.18 9.52 -7.96
CA GLU A 95 -10.92 9.56 -6.53
C GLU A 95 -10.50 8.18 -5.99
N ALA A 96 -11.22 7.12 -6.36
CA ALA A 96 -10.88 5.76 -5.96
C ALA A 96 -9.52 5.31 -6.51
N GLN A 97 -9.19 5.70 -7.74
CA GLN A 97 -7.89 5.44 -8.36
C GLN A 97 -6.75 6.14 -7.60
N GLN A 98 -6.93 7.42 -7.26
CA GLN A 98 -5.94 8.18 -6.47
C GLN A 98 -5.75 7.57 -5.08
N LEU A 99 -6.84 7.18 -4.40
CA LEU A 99 -6.77 6.50 -3.11
C LEU A 99 -6.06 5.14 -3.20
N SER A 100 -6.28 4.39 -4.28
CA SER A 100 -5.56 3.13 -4.52
C SER A 100 -4.06 3.34 -4.73
N GLN A 101 -3.68 4.34 -5.53
CA GLN A 101 -2.28 4.67 -5.79
C GLN A 101 -1.54 5.13 -4.52
N THR A 102 -2.17 6.00 -3.74
CA THR A 102 -1.61 6.49 -2.47
C THR A 102 -1.45 5.37 -1.45
N ALA A 103 -2.46 4.49 -1.30
CA ALA A 103 -2.38 3.33 -0.41
C ALA A 103 -1.28 2.33 -0.84
N MET A 104 -1.11 2.11 -2.15
CA MET A 104 -0.01 1.31 -2.69
C MET A 104 1.36 1.93 -2.35
N ALA A 105 1.53 3.23 -2.56
CA ALA A 105 2.78 3.93 -2.24
C ALA A 105 3.11 3.84 -0.74
N GLN A 106 2.11 3.99 0.13
CA GLN A 106 2.27 3.82 1.57
C GLN A 106 2.67 2.39 1.94
N LEU A 107 2.05 1.38 1.32
CA LEU A 107 2.42 -0.02 1.54
C LEU A 107 3.88 -0.28 1.14
N LEU A 108 4.30 0.21 -0.02
CA LEU A 108 5.69 0.06 -0.48
C LEU A 108 6.67 0.72 0.50
N HIS A 109 6.34 1.92 0.98
CA HIS A 109 7.13 2.61 2.00
C HIS A 109 7.21 1.81 3.32
N CYS A 110 6.10 1.22 3.78
CA CYS A 110 6.10 0.37 4.96
C CYS A 110 6.97 -0.89 4.78
N LYS A 111 6.90 -1.55 3.61
CA LYS A 111 7.74 -2.72 3.29
C LYS A 111 9.22 -2.38 3.28
N VAL A 112 9.58 -1.25 2.65
CA VAL A 112 10.98 -0.78 2.65
C VAL A 112 11.46 -0.49 4.08
N ASN A 113 10.63 0.11 4.92
CA ASN A 113 11.01 0.36 6.32
C ASN A 113 11.17 -0.92 7.14
N GLU A 114 10.31 -1.91 6.93
CA GLU A 114 10.45 -3.23 7.56
C GLU A 114 11.77 -3.90 7.15
N ASP A 115 12.09 -3.90 5.85
CA ASP A 115 13.35 -4.42 5.31
C ASP A 115 14.58 -3.71 5.87
N LEU A 116 14.54 -2.38 5.99
CA LEU A 116 15.64 -1.59 6.54
C LEU A 116 15.92 -1.95 7.99
N VAL A 117 14.88 -2.11 8.81
CA VAL A 117 15.05 -2.52 10.21
C VAL A 117 15.51 -3.98 10.30
N GLY A 118 15.02 -4.86 9.43
CA GLY A 118 15.52 -6.24 9.32
C GLY A 118 17.01 -6.31 9.00
N LYS A 119 17.49 -5.51 8.04
CA LYS A 119 18.91 -5.38 7.69
C LYS A 119 19.74 -4.81 8.85
N ALA A 120 19.22 -3.80 9.55
CA ALA A 120 19.89 -3.23 10.72
C ALA A 120 20.06 -4.29 11.84
N ARG A 121 19.02 -5.09 12.12
CA ARG A 121 19.10 -6.19 13.08
C ARG A 121 20.11 -7.25 12.67
N ALA A 122 20.11 -7.67 11.41
CA ALA A 122 21.09 -8.65 10.90
C ALA A 122 22.53 -8.15 11.08
N ARG A 123 22.78 -6.87 10.80
CA ARG A 123 24.09 -6.25 11.00
C ARG A 123 24.52 -6.22 12.47
N VAL A 124 23.62 -5.88 13.39
CA VAL A 124 23.92 -5.89 14.84
C VAL A 124 24.22 -7.30 15.33
N HIS A 125 23.46 -8.31 14.89
CA HIS A 125 23.76 -9.70 15.23
C HIS A 125 25.13 -10.16 14.70
N ALA A 126 25.50 -9.77 13.47
CA ALA A 126 26.81 -10.09 12.92
C ALA A 126 27.93 -9.45 13.76
N LEU A 127 27.82 -8.16 14.11
CA LEU A 127 28.80 -7.46 14.94
C LEU A 127 28.96 -8.10 16.33
N LEU A 128 27.84 -8.45 16.98
CA LEU A 128 27.87 -9.15 18.26
C LEU A 128 28.51 -10.53 18.14
N GLY A 129 28.24 -11.27 17.07
CA GLY A 129 28.88 -12.55 16.80
C GLY A 129 30.40 -12.43 16.62
N HIS A 130 30.87 -11.36 15.97
CA HIS A 130 32.30 -11.08 15.86
C HIS A 130 32.92 -10.74 17.21
N ALA A 131 32.31 -9.83 17.97
CA ALA A 131 32.81 -9.43 19.29
C ALA A 131 32.87 -10.61 20.27
N LEU A 132 31.88 -11.50 20.27
CA LEU A 132 31.88 -12.71 21.10
C LEU A 132 33.02 -13.65 20.74
N ARG A 133 33.28 -13.87 19.44
CA ARG A 133 34.41 -14.71 19.00
C ARG A 133 35.76 -14.10 19.37
N GLU A 134 35.91 -12.78 19.23
CA GLU A 134 37.12 -12.08 19.65
C GLU A 134 37.35 -12.22 21.16
N GLN A 135 36.29 -12.07 21.96
CA GLN A 135 36.36 -12.27 23.40
C GLN A 135 36.73 -13.72 23.76
N GLU A 136 36.10 -14.72 23.13
CA GLU A 136 36.43 -16.14 23.31
C GLU A 136 37.91 -16.41 22.99
N THR A 137 38.47 -15.78 21.94
CA THR A 137 39.89 -15.96 21.61
C THR A 137 40.83 -15.37 22.67
N ILE A 138 40.46 -14.23 23.27
CA ILE A 138 41.22 -13.63 24.37
C ILE A 138 41.13 -14.52 25.61
N ASP A 139 39.93 -14.98 25.97
CA ASP A 139 39.70 -15.83 27.13
C ASP A 139 40.49 -17.15 27.02
N ILE A 140 40.55 -17.75 25.82
CA ILE A 140 41.36 -18.95 25.55
C ILE A 140 42.87 -18.65 25.71
N PHE A 141 43.34 -17.52 25.18
CA PHE A 141 44.74 -17.13 25.30
C PHE A 141 45.14 -16.90 26.78
N ASP A 142 44.32 -16.18 27.53
CA ASP A 142 44.53 -15.90 28.95
C ASP A 142 44.52 -17.19 29.78
N ALA A 143 43.61 -18.12 29.48
CA ALA A 143 43.56 -19.43 30.13
C ALA A 143 44.84 -20.25 29.89
N GLN A 144 45.40 -20.20 28.66
CA GLN A 144 46.65 -20.88 28.32
C GLN A 144 47.87 -20.26 29.04
N GLN A 145 47.94 -18.93 29.12
CA GLN A 145 48.99 -18.23 29.88
C GLN A 145 48.94 -18.55 31.38
N ALA A 146 47.74 -18.56 31.98
CA ALA A 146 47.56 -18.88 33.40
C ALA A 146 47.95 -20.33 33.74
N GLN A 147 47.76 -21.28 32.83
CA GLN A 147 48.22 -22.67 33.00
C GLN A 147 49.73 -22.82 32.81
N GLY A 148 50.34 -22.09 31.85
CA GLY A 148 51.78 -22.08 31.62
C GLY A 148 52.58 -21.45 32.78
N ALA A 149 52.02 -20.44 33.46
CA ALA A 149 52.63 -19.78 34.60
C ALA A 149 52.82 -20.69 35.83
N ARG A 150 52.15 -21.83 35.92
CA ARG A 150 52.29 -22.78 37.04
C ARG A 150 53.50 -23.71 36.92
N TYR A 151 54.15 -23.78 35.76
CA TYR A 151 55.31 -24.66 35.52
C TYR A 151 56.66 -23.93 35.51
N GLY A 152 56.68 -22.63 35.82
CA GLY A 152 57.90 -21.85 36.03
C GLY A 152 58.33 -21.84 37.50
N ARG A 153 58.94 -22.93 37.96
CA ARG A 153 59.87 -22.95 39.11
C ARG A 153 61.08 -23.77 38.74
#